data_AF-A0A0C2FDZ5-F1
#
_entry.id   AF-A0A0C2FDZ5-F1
#
_cell.length_a   1.000
_cell.length_b   1.000
_cell.length_c   1.000
_cell.angle_alpha   90.00
_cell.angle_beta   90.00
_cell.angle_gamma   90.00
#
_symmetry.space_group_name_H-M   'P 1'
#
loop_
_entity.id
_entity.type
_entity.pdbx_description
1 polymer ?
#
loop_
_entity_poly.entity_id
_entity_poly.type
_entity_poly.pdbx_seq_one_letter_code
_entity_poly.pdbx_strand_id
1 'polypeptide(L)'
;MLQVLLSKQQERIKKEVADYIDAEKRGRSLVISGIDEPSASLPLKNRQADLEEKICNILDALDVDCAPTEVYRLGKRDERRPRLVK
;
A
#
# COMPACT_ATOMS: atom_id res chain seq x y z
N MET A 1 -11.40 40.10 3.35
CA MET A 1 -11.56 39.30 4.59
C MET A 1 -12.35 38.01 4.32
N LEU A 2 -13.57 38.09 3.76
CA LEU A 2 -14.40 36.91 3.44
C LEU A 2 -13.71 35.88 2.52
N GLN A 3 -13.04 36.34 1.46
CA GLN A 3 -12.35 35.47 0.51
C GLN A 3 -11.19 34.67 1.15
N VAL A 4 -10.50 35.26 2.12
CA VAL A 4 -9.41 34.60 2.89
C VAL A 4 -9.98 33.56 3.84
N LEU A 5 -11.15 33.80 4.42
CA LEU A 5 -11.82 32.82 5.27
C LEU A 5 -12.32 31.64 4.43
N LEU A 6 -12.92 31.89 3.26
CA LEU A 6 -13.38 30.85 2.35
C LEU A 6 -12.23 29.97 1.84
N SER A 7 -11.10 30.56 1.46
CA SER A 7 -9.93 29.78 1.03
C SER A 7 -9.36 28.92 2.15
N LYS A 8 -9.25 29.46 3.38
CA LYS A 8 -8.83 28.67 4.55
C LYS A 8 -9.79 27.51 4.84
N GLN A 9 -11.10 27.72 4.71
CA GLN A 9 -12.08 26.65 4.89
C GLN A 9 -11.96 25.57 3.82
N GLN A 10 -11.75 25.95 2.55
CA GLN A 10 -11.51 24.99 1.46
C GLN A 10 -10.27 24.13 1.72
N GLU A 11 -9.16 24.72 2.13
CA GLU A 11 -7.94 23.96 2.45
C GLU A 11 -8.15 23.04 3.65
N ARG A 12 -8.91 23.46 4.67
CA ARG A 12 -9.24 22.61 5.81
C ARG A 12 -10.09 21.42 5.39
N ILE A 13 -11.13 21.62 4.59
CA ILE A 13 -11.98 20.54 4.08
C ILE A 13 -11.16 19.56 3.24
N LYS A 14 -10.30 20.04 2.33
CA LYS A 14 -9.43 19.17 1.53
C LYS A 14 -8.54 18.30 2.42
N LYS A 15 -7.96 18.88 3.46
CA LYS A 15 -7.14 18.15 4.42
C LYS A 15 -7.95 17.10 5.19
N GLU A 16 -9.10 17.47 5.73
CA GLU A 16 -9.96 16.54 6.48
C GLU A 16 -10.41 15.35 5.61
N VAL A 17 -10.74 15.60 4.34
CA VAL A 17 -11.08 14.54 3.38
C VAL A 17 -9.87 13.63 3.10
N ALA A 18 -8.68 14.19 2.89
CA ALA A 18 -7.47 13.41 2.67
C ALA A 18 -7.13 12.54 3.91
N ASP A 19 -7.19 13.13 5.11
CA ASP A 19 -6.92 12.44 6.37
C ASP A 19 -7.92 11.28 6.60
N TYR A 20 -9.20 11.48 6.25
CA TYR A 20 -10.23 10.43 6.31
C TYR A 20 -9.93 9.26 5.36
N ILE A 21 -9.58 9.57 4.10
CA ILE A 21 -9.24 8.55 3.10
C ILE A 21 -8.01 7.75 3.56
N ASP A 22 -6.99 8.42 4.07
CA ASP A 22 -5.77 7.76 4.55
C ASP A 22 -6.04 6.89 5.79
N ALA A 23 -6.93 7.32 6.68
CA ALA A 23 -7.34 6.54 7.84
C ALA A 23 -8.13 5.29 7.44
N GLU A 24 -9.07 5.42 6.49
CA GLU A 24 -9.83 4.30 5.93
C GLU A 24 -8.88 3.26 5.30
N LYS A 25 -8.00 3.70 4.40
CA LYS A 25 -7.03 2.82 3.74
C LYS A 25 -6.14 2.11 4.76
N ARG A 26 -5.69 2.83 5.78
CA ARG A 26 -4.84 2.27 6.84
C ARG A 26 -5.59 1.23 7.69
N GLY A 27 -6.87 1.46 7.99
CA GLY A 27 -7.70 0.55 8.78
C GLY A 27 -7.89 -0.83 8.15
N ARG A 28 -7.80 -0.92 6.82
CA ARG A 28 -7.87 -2.17 6.05
C ARG A 28 -6.53 -2.64 5.46
N SER A 29 -5.42 -2.01 5.83
CA SER A 29 -4.09 -2.39 5.35
C SER A 29 -3.47 -3.44 6.27
N LEU A 30 -2.81 -4.45 5.69
CA LEU A 30 -1.92 -5.35 6.41
C LEU A 30 -0.47 -5.01 6.09
N VAL A 31 0.44 -5.24 7.04
CA VAL A 31 1.88 -5.11 6.77
C VAL A 31 2.54 -6.45 7.03
N ILE A 32 3.10 -7.04 5.98
CA ILE A 32 3.67 -8.40 6.02
C ILE A 32 5.19 -8.32 5.83
N SER A 33 5.93 -8.97 6.73
CA SER A 33 7.38 -9.11 6.65
C SER A 33 7.80 -10.48 6.14
N GLY A 34 9.00 -10.60 5.59
CA GLY A 34 9.62 -11.90 5.29
C GLY A 34 9.19 -12.52 3.96
N ILE A 35 8.46 -11.80 3.10
CA ILE A 35 8.14 -12.29 1.76
C ILE A 35 9.37 -12.10 0.86
N ASP A 36 9.91 -13.17 0.30
CA ASP A 36 11.10 -13.09 -0.56
C ASP A 36 10.90 -12.17 -1.77
N GLU A 37 11.94 -11.40 -2.10
CA GLU A 37 11.95 -10.50 -3.25
C GLU A 37 12.63 -11.14 -4.47
N PRO A 38 12.00 -11.11 -5.65
CA PRO A 38 12.60 -11.61 -6.87
C PRO A 38 13.77 -10.72 -7.30
N SER A 39 14.67 -11.22 -8.14
CA SER A 39 15.86 -10.49 -8.60
C SER A 39 15.54 -9.08 -9.12
N ALA A 40 16.37 -8.10 -8.75
CA ALA A 40 16.24 -6.72 -9.23
C ALA A 40 16.41 -6.60 -10.75
N SER A 41 17.06 -7.57 -11.40
CA SER A 41 17.22 -7.63 -12.85
C SER A 41 15.92 -7.97 -13.59
N LEU A 42 14.91 -8.50 -12.90
CA LEU A 42 13.63 -8.82 -13.54
C LEU A 42 12.86 -7.54 -13.93
N PRO A 43 12.14 -7.57 -15.07
CA PRO A 43 11.21 -6.51 -15.43
C PRO A 43 10.22 -6.21 -14.32
N LEU A 44 9.85 -4.94 -14.16
CA LEU A 44 8.94 -4.49 -13.10
C LEU A 44 7.60 -5.25 -13.11
N LYS A 45 7.04 -5.51 -14.30
CA LYS A 45 5.82 -6.30 -14.48
C LYS A 45 5.93 -7.69 -13.85
N ASN A 46 7.06 -8.39 -14.08
CA ASN A 46 7.26 -9.74 -13.57
C ASN A 46 7.46 -9.74 -12.05
N ARG A 47 8.15 -8.71 -11.51
CA ARG A 47 8.31 -8.54 -10.06
C ARG A 47 6.99 -8.24 -9.36
N GLN A 48 6.11 -7.50 -10.02
CA GLN A 48 4.77 -7.21 -9.50
C GLN A 48 3.89 -8.47 -9.52
N ALA A 49 3.88 -9.22 -10.62
CA ALA A 49 3.13 -10.47 -10.72
C ALA A 49 3.57 -11.50 -9.67
N ASP A 50 4.88 -11.67 -9.46
CA ASP A 50 5.44 -12.53 -8.40
C ASP A 50 4.98 -12.11 -6.99
N LEU A 51 4.90 -10.80 -6.73
CA LEU A 51 4.40 -10.30 -5.45
C LEU A 51 2.90 -10.60 -5.27
N GLU A 52 2.09 -10.30 -6.27
CA GLU A 52 0.64 -10.54 -6.25
C GLU A 52 0.33 -12.02 -6.07
N GLU A 53 1.01 -12.91 -6.80
CA GLU A 53 0.89 -14.36 -6.65
C GLU A 53 1.21 -14.82 -5.22
N LYS A 54 2.31 -14.33 -4.63
CA LYS A 54 2.68 -14.67 -3.25
C LYS A 54 1.65 -14.18 -2.24
N ILE A 55 1.05 -13.01 -2.44
CA ILE A 55 -0.01 -12.51 -1.56
C ILE A 55 -1.29 -13.31 -1.70
N CYS A 56 -1.71 -13.67 -2.93
CA CYS A 56 -2.86 -14.55 -3.14
C CYS A 56 -2.66 -15.89 -2.43
N ASN A 57 -1.49 -16.52 -2.57
CA ASN A 57 -1.18 -17.77 -1.89
C ASN A 57 -1.26 -17.67 -0.35
N ILE A 58 -0.90 -16.52 0.23
CA ILE A 58 -1.05 -16.28 1.67
C ILE A 58 -2.52 -16.15 2.06
N LEU A 59 -3.32 -15.42 1.29
CA LEU A 59 -4.76 -15.28 1.55
C LEU A 59 -5.47 -16.62 1.42
N ASP A 60 -5.14 -17.41 0.41
CA ASP A 60 -5.63 -18.78 0.22
C ASP A 60 -5.25 -19.67 1.41
N ALA A 61 -4.00 -19.60 1.88
CA ALA A 61 -3.54 -20.38 3.03
C ALA A 61 -4.21 -19.97 4.35
N LEU A 62 -4.73 -18.74 4.43
CA LEU A 62 -5.47 -18.23 5.58
C LEU A 62 -7.00 -18.42 5.43
N ASP A 63 -7.46 -19.05 4.35
CA ASP A 63 -8.89 -19.24 4.03
C ASP A 63 -9.65 -17.89 3.99
N VAL A 64 -9.02 -16.87 3.41
CA VAL A 64 -9.58 -15.53 3.28
C VAL A 64 -10.05 -15.29 1.84
N ASP A 65 -11.36 -15.36 1.63
CA ASP A 65 -12.01 -15.08 0.34
C ASP A 65 -12.08 -13.57 0.03
N CYS A 66 -10.93 -12.93 -0.20
CA CYS A 66 -10.91 -11.57 -0.73
C CYS A 66 -9.71 -11.32 -1.66
N ALA A 67 -9.88 -10.34 -2.56
CA ALA A 67 -8.80 -9.82 -3.38
C ALA A 67 -8.26 -8.51 -2.78
N PRO A 68 -6.94 -8.34 -2.64
CA PRO A 68 -6.37 -7.10 -2.14
C PRO A 68 -6.56 -5.96 -3.15
N THR A 69 -6.86 -4.75 -2.67
CA THR A 69 -7.05 -3.57 -3.54
C THR A 69 -5.73 -2.99 -4.03
N GLU A 70 -4.71 -2.99 -3.17
CA GLU A 70 -3.38 -2.45 -3.43
C GLU A 70 -2.36 -3.42 -2.82
N VAL A 71 -1.29 -3.75 -3.54
CA VAL A 71 -0.19 -4.59 -3.04
C VAL A 71 1.14 -4.00 -3.52
N TYR A 72 1.99 -3.60 -2.58
CA TYR A 72 3.29 -3.01 -2.89
C TYR A 72 4.34 -3.20 -1.80
N ARG A 73 5.61 -3.09 -2.19
CA ARG A 73 6.75 -3.13 -1.26
C ARG A 73 7.05 -1.74 -0.71
N LEU A 74 7.25 -1.65 0.61
CA LEU A 74 7.59 -0.40 1.29
C LEU A 74 9.09 -0.11 1.24
N GLY A 75 9.42 1.14 0.90
CA GLY A 75 10.79 1.65 0.99
C GLY A 75 11.74 1.18 -0.13
N LYS A 76 13.03 1.48 0.08
CA LYS A 76 14.12 1.15 -0.85
C LYS A 76 14.56 -0.29 -0.66
N ARG A 77 14.94 -0.94 -1.76
CA ARG A 77 15.41 -2.32 -1.75
C ARG A 77 16.69 -2.43 -0.93
N ASP A 78 16.80 -3.52 -0.17
CA ASP A 78 17.95 -3.86 0.65
C ASP A 78 18.36 -5.29 0.28
N GLU A 79 19.64 -5.52 0.00
CA GLU A 79 20.14 -6.85 -0.36
C GLU A 79 20.22 -7.79 0.85
N ARG A 80 20.23 -7.23 2.06
CA ARG A 80 20.33 -8.00 3.31
C ARG A 80 18.98 -8.52 3.81
N ARG A 81 17.87 -7.91 3.37
CA ARG A 81 16.53 -8.26 3.84
C ARG A 81 15.44 -7.90 2.82
N PRO A 82 14.39 -8.73 2.69
CA PRO A 82 13.21 -8.35 1.93
C PRO A 82 12.49 -7.16 2.56
N ARG A 83 11.90 -6.29 1.73
CA ARG A 83 11.06 -5.18 2.19
C ARG A 83 9.73 -5.68 2.73
N LEU A 84 9.15 -4.89 3.62
CA LEU A 84 7.76 -5.06 4.05
C LEU A 84 6.82 -4.93 2.85
N VAL A 85 5.77 -5.72 2.84
CA VAL A 85 4.64 -5.61 1.91
C VAL A 85 3.51 -4.88 2.62
N LYS A 86 2.83 -4.00 1.91
CA LYS A 86 1.57 -3.39 2.31
C LYS A 86 0.52 -3.59 1.23
#